data_AF-A0A087S5D2-F1
#
_entry.id   AF-A0A087S5D2-F1
#
_cell.length_a   1.000
_cell.length_b   1.000
_cell.length_c   1.000
_cell.angle_alpha   90.00
_cell.angle_beta   90.00
_cell.angle_gamma   90.00
#
_symmetry.space_group_name_H-M   'P 1'
#
loop_
_entity.id
_entity.type
_entity.pdbx_description
1 polymer ?
#
loop_
_entity_poly.entity_id
_entity_poly.type
_entity_poly.pdbx_seq_one_letter_code
_entity_poly.pdbx_strand_id
1 'polypeptide(L)'
;MFQIDHGHGDILKINPIINWTWDQIQEHIKKHDLPYNSLLDKGYPSIGCEPCTRPIKPGEDIRAGRWWWEQGEHKECGLHIERKNED
;
A
#
# COMPACT_ATOMS: atom_id res chain seq x y z
N MET A 1 4.54 1.73 14.52
CA MET A 1 3.89 0.43 14.82
C MET A 1 2.45 0.62 15.25
N PHE A 2 2.21 1.45 16.27
CA PHE A 2 0.87 1.85 16.72
C PHE A 2 0.55 3.27 16.26
N GLN A 3 -0.70 3.53 15.89
CA GLN A 3 -1.21 4.86 15.54
C GLN A 3 -2.69 4.93 15.94
N ILE A 4 -3.14 6.08 16.45
CA ILE A 4 -4.58 6.33 16.61
C ILE A 4 -5.10 6.97 15.33
N ASP A 5 -6.15 6.39 14.76
CA ASP A 5 -6.83 6.93 13.59
C ASP A 5 -7.95 7.88 14.00
N HIS A 6 -7.59 9.15 14.14
CA HIS A 6 -8.56 10.19 14.41
C HIS A 6 -9.60 10.31 13.29
N GLY A 7 -9.24 10.03 12.02
CA GLY A 7 -10.15 10.06 10.88
C GLY A 7 -11.32 9.07 10.98
N HIS A 8 -11.12 7.96 11.70
CA HIS A 8 -12.08 6.85 11.77
C HIS A 8 -12.46 6.47 13.20
N GLY A 9 -12.81 7.45 14.03
CA GLY A 9 -13.38 7.20 15.36
C GLY A 9 -12.36 6.72 16.40
N ASP A 10 -11.13 7.22 16.32
CA ASP A 10 -10.04 6.96 17.27
C ASP A 10 -9.67 5.47 17.39
N ILE A 11 -9.84 4.71 16.31
CA ILE A 11 -9.43 3.30 16.28
C ILE A 11 -7.91 3.16 16.38
N LEU A 12 -7.46 2.16 17.16
CA LEU A 12 -6.05 1.80 17.23
C LEU A 12 -5.64 1.03 15.96
N LYS A 13 -4.79 1.65 15.15
CA LYS A 13 -4.11 1.02 14.01
C LYS A 13 -2.82 0.35 14.49
N ILE A 14 -2.65 -0.92 14.11
CA ILE A 14 -1.45 -1.71 14.36
C ILE A 14 -0.86 -2.14 13.02
N ASN A 15 0.40 -1.81 12.77
CA ASN A 15 1.14 -2.19 11.57
C ASN A 15 2.19 -3.27 11.93
N PRO A 16 1.81 -4.57 12.00
CA PRO A 16 2.69 -5.63 12.53
C PRO A 16 3.89 -5.93 11.62
N ILE A 17 3.77 -5.64 10.32
CA ILE A 17 4.81 -5.86 9.32
C ILE A 17 5.46 -4.55 8.85
N ILE A 18 5.43 -3.50 9.66
CA ILE A 18 5.95 -2.17 9.28
C ILE A 18 7.43 -2.15 8.87
N ASN A 19 8.23 -3.07 9.42
CA ASN A 19 9.66 -3.18 9.14
C ASN A 19 9.99 -4.23 8.06
N TRP A 20 8.98 -4.88 7.47
CA TRP A 20 9.23 -5.88 6.44
C TRP A 20 9.59 -5.20 5.12
N THR A 21 10.66 -5.67 4.49
CA THR A 21 10.99 -5.30 3.13
C THR A 21 10.13 -6.06 2.12
N TRP A 22 10.10 -5.57 0.88
CA TRP A 22 9.43 -6.27 -0.21
C TRP A 22 9.95 -7.70 -0.38
N ASP A 23 11.27 -7.90 -0.33
CA ASP A 23 11.88 -9.22 -0.46
C ASP A 23 11.47 -10.17 0.66
N GLN A 24 11.36 -9.67 1.90
CA GLN A 24 10.88 -10.47 3.04
C GLN A 24 9.43 -10.91 2.86
N ILE A 25 8.56 -10.04 2.31
CA ILE A 25 7.18 -10.41 1.96
C ILE A 25 7.17 -11.53 0.91
N GLN A 26 7.95 -11.38 -0.16
CA GLN A 26 8.02 -12.38 -1.23
C GLN A 26 8.59 -13.72 -0.75
N GLU A 27 9.63 -13.70 0.08
CA GLU A 27 10.20 -14.90 0.71
C GLU A 27 9.16 -15.59 1.60
N HIS A 28 8.42 -14.83 2.41
CA HIS A 28 7.40 -15.36 3.29
C HIS A 28 6.26 -16.05 2.51
N ILE A 29 5.77 -15.42 1.44
CA ILE A 29 4.75 -16.01 0.56
C ILE A 29 5.23 -17.36 0.01
N LYS A 30 6.46 -17.42 -0.51
CA LYS A 30 7.05 -18.65 -1.07
C LYS A 30 7.26 -19.73 -0.02
N LYS A 31 7.84 -19.37 1.13
CA LYS A 31 8.17 -20.30 2.21
C LYS A 31 6.93 -21.00 2.77
N HIS A 32 5.80 -20.30 2.81
CA HIS A 32 4.56 -20.78 3.39
C HIS A 32 3.50 -21.20 2.35
N ASP A 33 3.86 -21.21 1.06
CA ASP A 33 2.96 -21.54 -0.05
C ASP A 33 1.64 -20.76 0.00
N LEU A 34 1.73 -19.45 0.26
CA LEU A 34 0.56 -18.60 0.42
C LEU A 34 -0.03 -18.24 -0.95
N PRO A 35 -1.37 -18.32 -1.13
CA PRO A 35 -1.99 -17.79 -2.32
C PRO A 35 -1.82 -16.26 -2.37
N TYR A 36 -1.51 -15.74 -3.56
CA TYR A 36 -1.41 -14.31 -3.81
C TYR A 36 -2.12 -13.94 -5.12
N ASN A 37 -2.30 -12.63 -5.35
CA ASN A 37 -2.99 -12.15 -6.54
C ASN A 37 -2.12 -12.33 -7.80
N SER A 38 -2.63 -13.01 -8.82
CA SER A 38 -1.92 -13.29 -10.08
C SER A 38 -1.54 -12.04 -10.88
N LEU A 39 -2.12 -10.88 -10.58
CA LEU A 39 -1.67 -9.60 -11.16
C LEU A 39 -0.26 -9.22 -10.72
N LEU A 40 0.21 -9.73 -9.58
CA LEU A 40 1.58 -9.48 -9.13
C LEU A 40 2.61 -9.92 -10.17
N ASP A 41 2.39 -11.10 -10.77
CA ASP A 41 3.25 -11.66 -11.84
C ASP A 41 3.15 -10.87 -13.15
N LYS A 42 2.12 -10.03 -13.29
CA LYS A 42 1.89 -9.15 -14.45
C LYS A 42 2.41 -7.73 -14.23
N GLY A 43 3.23 -7.52 -13.19
CA GLY A 43 3.86 -6.24 -12.89
C GLY A 43 3.01 -5.29 -12.04
N TYR A 44 2.06 -5.81 -11.25
CA TYR A 44 1.24 -5.01 -10.31
C TYR A 44 1.65 -5.23 -8.85
N PRO A 45 2.73 -4.61 -8.35
CA PRO A 45 3.18 -4.77 -6.96
C PRO A 45 2.32 -4.06 -5.93
N SER A 46 1.50 -3.09 -6.34
CA SER A 46 0.48 -2.46 -5.49
C SER A 46 -0.86 -2.45 -6.23
N ILE A 47 -1.87 -3.09 -5.65
CA ILE A 47 -3.17 -3.31 -6.28
C ILE A 47 -4.25 -2.53 -5.53
N GLY A 48 -5.07 -1.76 -6.25
CA GLY A 48 -6.27 -1.11 -5.77
C GLY A 48 -7.45 -1.34 -6.72
N CYS A 49 -8.31 -0.33 -6.89
CA CYS A 49 -9.38 -0.37 -7.89
C CYS A 49 -8.81 -0.38 -9.31
N GLU A 50 -9.51 -1.04 -10.24
CA GLU A 50 -9.11 -1.15 -11.66
C GLU A 50 -8.77 0.19 -12.33
N PRO A 51 -9.59 1.26 -12.25
CA PRO A 51 -9.29 2.51 -12.95
C PRO A 51 -8.14 3.29 -12.30
N CYS A 52 -7.74 2.89 -11.09
CA CYS A 52 -6.73 3.56 -10.26
C CYS A 52 -5.51 2.67 -9.97
N THR A 53 -5.33 1.60 -10.76
CA THR A 53 -4.14 0.74 -10.69
C THR A 53 -3.57 0.44 -12.09
N ARG A 54 -2.26 0.63 -12.28
CA ARG A 54 -1.52 0.21 -13.49
C ARG A 54 -0.30 -0.64 -13.13
N PRO A 55 0.26 -1.43 -14.06
CA PRO A 55 1.53 -2.10 -13.82
C PRO A 55 2.68 -1.08 -13.82
N ILE A 56 3.79 -1.45 -13.17
CA ILE A 56 5.01 -0.64 -13.11
C ILE A 56 6.13 -1.27 -13.94
N LYS A 57 7.12 -0.45 -14.30
CA LYS A 57 8.36 -0.86 -14.95
C LYS A 57 9.42 -1.25 -13.91
N PRO A 58 10.42 -2.06 -14.29
CA PRO A 58 11.57 -2.33 -13.42
C PRO A 58 12.24 -1.04 -12.95
N GLY A 59 12.47 -0.93 -11.63
CA GLY A 59 13.10 0.23 -11.00
C GLY A 59 12.15 1.36 -10.60
N GLU A 60 10.87 1.33 -10.99
CA GLU A 60 9.86 2.24 -10.43
C GLU A 60 9.56 1.85 -8.97
N ASP A 61 9.09 2.83 -8.18
CA ASP A 61 8.57 2.59 -6.82
C ASP A 61 7.40 1.59 -6.84
N ILE A 62 7.29 0.73 -5.83
CA ILE A 62 6.27 -0.33 -5.76
C ILE A 62 4.83 0.19 -5.76
N ARG A 63 4.61 1.46 -5.39
CA ARG A 63 3.31 2.16 -5.43
C ARG A 63 3.18 3.12 -6.60
N ALA A 64 4.16 3.24 -7.50
CA ALA A 64 4.10 4.14 -8.67
C ALA A 64 2.92 3.85 -9.61
N GLY A 65 2.37 2.63 -9.55
CA GLY A 65 1.18 2.23 -10.29
C GLY A 65 -0.15 2.72 -9.70
N ARG A 66 -0.15 3.36 -8.52
CA ARG A 66 -1.33 3.89 -7.85
C ARG A 66 -1.41 5.41 -8.02
N TRP A 67 -2.57 5.92 -8.43
CA TRP A 67 -2.79 7.37 -8.64
C TRP A 67 -1.68 8.01 -9.49
N TRP A 68 -1.28 7.35 -10.58
CA TRP A 68 -0.12 7.74 -11.41
C TRP A 68 -0.31 9.08 -12.11
N TRP A 69 -1.55 9.52 -12.28
CA TRP A 69 -1.89 10.81 -12.89
C TRP A 69 -1.97 11.96 -11.88
N GLU A 70 -2.07 11.66 -10.59
CA GLU A 70 -2.31 12.66 -9.56
C GLU A 70 -1.01 13.42 -9.22
N GLN A 71 -1.12 14.74 -9.16
CA GLN A 71 -0.01 15.64 -8.83
C GLN A 71 -0.11 16.06 -7.37
N GLY A 72 0.71 15.43 -6.52
CA GLY A 72 0.75 15.69 -5.09
C GLY A 72 1.68 14.70 -4.37
N GLU A 73 2.23 15.11 -3.23
CA GLU A 73 3.15 14.28 -2.43
C GLU A 73 2.42 13.20 -1.63
N HIS A 74 1.13 13.39 -1.34
CA HIS A 74 0.34 12.48 -0.50
C HIS A 74 -0.63 11.67 -1.36
N LYS A 75 -0.19 10.49 -1.77
CA LYS A 75 -1.01 9.51 -2.50
C LYS A 75 -1.48 8.43 -1.53
N GLU A 76 -2.23 8.82 -0.50
CA GLU A 76 -2.84 7.89 0.44
C GLU A 76 -4.34 7.79 0.22
N CYS A 77 -4.85 6.56 0.38
CA CYS A 77 -6.27 6.30 0.24
C CYS A 77 -7.04 6.91 1.42
N GLY A 78 -8.33 7.20 1.24
CA GLY A 78 -9.24 7.63 2.32
C GLY A 78 -9.37 6.66 3.51
N LEU A 79 -8.83 5.44 3.40
CA LEU A 79 -8.66 4.52 4.54
C LEU A 79 -7.55 4.95 5.51
N HIS A 80 -6.66 5.84 5.08
CA HIS A 80 -5.48 6.32 5.78
C HIS A 80 -5.45 7.85 5.75
N ILE A 81 -6.34 8.48 6.51
CA ILE A 81 -6.43 9.93 6.60
C ILE A 81 -5.81 10.39 7.91
N GLU A 82 -4.84 11.29 7.84
CA GLU A 82 -4.48 12.11 8.99
C GLU A 82 -5.42 13.30 9.03
N ARG A 83 -6.21 13.45 10.10
CA ARG A 83 -6.88 14.74 10.31
C ARG A 83 -5.79 15.77 10.56
N LYS A 84 -5.56 16.67 9.62
CA LYS A 84 -4.96 17.96 9.97
C LYS A 84 -6.03 18.70 10.77
N ASN A 85 -5.67 19.16 11.97
CA ASN A 85 -6.51 20.12 12.67
C ASN A 85 -6.59 21.35 11.75
N GLU A 86 -7.76 21.58 11.14
CA GLU A 86 -8.07 22.83 10.48
C GLU A 86 -8.48 23.81 11.59
N ASP A 87 -7.63 24.82 11.82
CA ASP A 87 -8.07 26.14 12.29
C ASP A 87 -8.56 26.94 11.07
#